data_AF-A0AAD1UUR4-F1
#
_entry.id   AF-A0AAD1UUR4-F1
#
_cell.length_a   1.000
_cell.length_b   1.000
_cell.length_c   1.000
_cell.angle_alpha   90.00
_cell.angle_beta   90.00
_cell.angle_gamma   90.00
#
_symmetry.space_group_name_H-M   'P 1'
#
loop_
_entity.id
_entity.type
_entity.pdbx_description
1 polymer ?
#
loop_
_entity_poly.entity_id
_entity_poly.type
_entity_poly.pdbx_seq_one_letter_code
_entity_poly.pdbx_strand_id
1 'polypeptide(L)'
;MANSTLIGAKIAFIVVVYILAFVSGILPNVIPWCKKSTNILGIANAFSGGVFIAIALMHILPETSSGYNEYMQSPKELGQNADVDGEESGEPFPLPHTLAFVGYAFILLIDKVIFDTHSLIGDNHQGHVHDPAAELLAENVRAHLNEKLIPRDSHLDPACIRKAELLDEDIRAYLSRNDKFSVRMHYALKHPNSKKDRYSKSFTQELDKLEEPSSDLDRLLLNEEECKETKKSRCSCSLTPVVLMIALSTHAMFEGIATGLVDEVSQVWTYIIAIFLHKWAAAMSLGISMSRNFKDEKCTMYILILIFAFATPLGVLLGMIVEGSSEIAEIIFSSLAAGTFIYIACSEVIVEEFSIPKFKWPKMFAFLFGAGVIASLALLE
;
A
#
# COMPACT_ATOMS: atom_id res chain seq x y z
N MET A 1 2.24 -44.60 -1.53
CA MET A 1 0.90 -44.02 -1.29
C MET A 1 0.98 -42.66 -0.61
N ALA A 2 1.86 -42.47 0.39
CA ALA A 2 2.07 -41.17 1.05
C ALA A 2 2.45 -40.04 0.06
N ASN A 3 3.47 -40.24 -0.78
CA ASN A 3 3.93 -39.20 -1.73
C ASN A 3 2.85 -38.80 -2.75
N SER A 4 2.05 -39.76 -3.24
CA SER A 4 0.94 -39.46 -4.17
C SER A 4 -0.17 -38.65 -3.49
N THR A 5 -0.40 -38.86 -2.20
CA THR A 5 -1.39 -38.11 -1.41
C THR A 5 -0.88 -36.69 -1.12
N LEU A 6 0.40 -36.54 -0.77
CA LEU A 6 1.05 -35.25 -0.54
C LEU A 6 1.05 -34.38 -1.79
N ILE A 7 1.52 -34.93 -2.92
CA ILE A 7 1.52 -34.23 -4.21
C ILE A 7 0.09 -33.88 -4.63
N GLY A 8 -0.87 -34.80 -4.44
CA GLY A 8 -2.29 -34.54 -4.69
C GLY A 8 -2.84 -33.38 -3.86
N ALA A 9 -2.50 -33.31 -2.57
CA ALA A 9 -2.91 -32.22 -1.68
C ALA A 9 -2.30 -30.87 -2.12
N LYS A 10 -1.00 -30.84 -2.45
CA LYS A 10 -0.32 -29.62 -2.97
C LYS A 10 -0.93 -29.14 -4.29
N ILE A 11 -1.25 -30.04 -5.22
CA ILE A 11 -1.91 -29.69 -6.49
C ILE A 11 -3.33 -29.15 -6.25
N ALA A 12 -4.11 -29.80 -5.39
CA ALA A 12 -5.45 -29.31 -5.03
C ALA A 12 -5.37 -27.91 -4.40
N PHE A 13 -4.42 -27.69 -3.50
CA PHE A 13 -4.17 -26.40 -2.89
C PHE A 13 -3.84 -25.32 -3.93
N ILE A 14 -2.96 -25.59 -4.91
CA ILE A 14 -2.62 -24.66 -6.00
C ILE A 14 -3.87 -24.17 -6.73
N VAL A 15 -4.77 -25.07 -7.11
CA VAL A 15 -6.00 -24.71 -7.85
C VAL A 15 -6.92 -23.86 -6.97
N VAL A 16 -7.10 -24.29 -5.73
CA VAL A 16 -8.01 -23.66 -4.78
C VAL A 16 -7.55 -22.25 -4.40
N VAL A 17 -6.26 -22.07 -4.08
CA VAL A 17 -5.69 -20.77 -3.68
C VAL A 17 -5.69 -19.78 -4.86
N TYR A 18 -5.46 -20.26 -6.08
CA TYR A 18 -5.57 -19.45 -7.29
C TYR A 18 -6.99 -18.91 -7.48
N ILE A 19 -8.00 -19.78 -7.40
CA ILE A 19 -9.42 -19.38 -7.53
C ILE A 19 -9.79 -18.40 -6.41
N LEU A 20 -9.40 -18.71 -5.17
CA LEU A 20 -9.68 -17.85 -4.02
C LEU A 20 -9.11 -16.45 -4.24
N ALA A 21 -7.83 -16.34 -4.59
CA ALA A 21 -7.17 -15.05 -4.83
C ALA A 21 -7.81 -14.28 -6.00
N PHE A 22 -8.06 -14.95 -7.12
CA PHE A 22 -8.63 -14.31 -8.30
C PHE A 22 -10.04 -13.77 -8.05
N VAL A 23 -10.92 -14.60 -7.47
CA VAL A 23 -12.32 -14.23 -7.19
C VAL A 23 -12.40 -13.11 -6.16
N SER A 24 -11.66 -13.23 -5.06
CA SER A 24 -11.68 -12.21 -3.99
C SER A 24 -11.04 -10.89 -4.42
N GLY A 25 -10.03 -10.90 -5.31
CA GLY A 25 -9.44 -9.68 -5.87
C GLY A 25 -10.36 -8.95 -6.85
N ILE A 26 -11.20 -9.67 -7.57
CA ILE A 26 -12.20 -9.08 -8.47
C ILE A 26 -13.44 -8.59 -7.71
N LEU A 27 -13.72 -9.15 -6.53
CA LEU A 27 -14.93 -8.91 -5.75
C LEU A 27 -15.28 -7.42 -5.56
N PRO A 28 -14.34 -6.52 -5.18
CA PRO A 28 -14.65 -5.09 -5.01
C PRO A 28 -15.12 -4.41 -6.30
N ASN A 29 -14.74 -4.97 -7.45
CA ASN A 29 -15.01 -4.46 -8.79
C ASN A 29 -16.24 -5.06 -9.45
N VAL A 30 -16.84 -6.09 -8.87
CA VAL A 30 -18.08 -6.69 -9.40
C VAL A 30 -19.27 -6.30 -8.54
N ILE A 31 -19.09 -6.22 -7.21
CA ILE A 31 -20.21 -5.95 -6.30
C ILE A 31 -20.59 -4.45 -6.36
N PRO A 32 -21.83 -4.10 -6.76
CA PRO A 32 -22.27 -2.71 -6.91
C PRO A 32 -22.34 -1.95 -5.58
N TRP A 33 -22.55 -2.64 -4.45
CA TRP A 33 -22.53 -2.03 -3.13
C TRP A 33 -21.13 -1.56 -2.71
N CYS A 34 -20.10 -2.34 -3.09
CA CYS A 34 -18.69 -1.97 -2.91
C CYS A 34 -18.35 -0.74 -3.77
N LYS A 35 -18.73 -0.73 -5.05
CA LYS A 35 -18.50 0.43 -5.93
C LYS A 35 -19.12 1.74 -5.44
N LYS A 36 -20.27 1.69 -4.79
CA LYS A 36 -21.06 2.88 -4.45
C LYS A 36 -20.65 3.54 -3.12
N SER A 37 -19.99 2.81 -2.22
CA SER A 37 -19.64 3.31 -0.88
C SER A 37 -18.16 3.15 -0.57
N THR A 38 -17.42 4.24 -0.69
CA THR A 38 -15.99 4.31 -0.31
C THR A 38 -15.75 3.97 1.16
N ASN A 39 -16.76 4.19 2.02
CA ASN A 39 -16.71 3.86 3.45
C ASN A 39 -16.66 2.35 3.69
N ILE A 40 -17.42 1.55 2.90
CA ILE A 40 -17.46 0.10 3.06
C ILE A 40 -16.14 -0.52 2.62
N LEU A 41 -15.55 -0.03 1.52
CA LEU A 41 -14.22 -0.45 1.08
C LEU A 41 -13.17 -0.14 2.16
N GLY A 42 -13.26 1.02 2.81
CA GLY A 42 -12.32 1.37 3.87
C GLY A 42 -12.46 0.48 5.10
N ILE A 43 -13.68 0.07 5.46
CA ILE A 43 -13.93 -0.88 6.57
C ILE A 43 -13.38 -2.27 6.21
N ALA A 44 -13.64 -2.75 4.99
CA ALA A 44 -13.14 -4.04 4.52
C ALA A 44 -11.61 -4.07 4.44
N ASN A 45 -10.98 -2.99 3.97
CA ASN A 45 -9.52 -2.90 3.91
C ASN A 45 -8.91 -2.76 5.32
N ALA A 46 -9.56 -2.06 6.25
CA ALA A 46 -9.14 -2.00 7.66
C ALA A 46 -9.23 -3.39 8.34
N PHE A 47 -10.26 -4.18 8.03
CA PHE A 47 -10.33 -5.58 8.43
C PHE A 47 -9.14 -6.38 7.92
N SER A 48 -8.79 -6.25 6.62
CA SER A 48 -7.60 -6.91 6.06
C SER A 48 -6.31 -6.49 6.78
N GLY A 49 -6.17 -5.22 7.15
CA GLY A 49 -5.02 -4.73 7.93
C GLY A 49 -4.89 -5.42 9.29
N GLY A 50 -6.01 -5.70 9.96
CA GLY A 50 -6.05 -6.45 11.22
C GLY A 50 -5.66 -7.91 11.04
N VAL A 51 -6.16 -8.54 9.98
CA VAL A 51 -5.78 -9.91 9.59
C VAL A 51 -4.27 -10.00 9.31
N PHE A 52 -3.70 -9.06 8.56
CA PHE A 52 -2.29 -9.07 8.17
C PHE A 52 -1.32 -8.93 9.33
N ILE A 53 -1.58 -8.01 10.25
CA ILE A 53 -0.69 -7.84 11.40
C ILE A 53 -0.81 -9.04 12.35
N ALA A 54 -2.02 -9.59 12.53
CA ALA A 54 -2.24 -10.74 13.40
C ALA A 54 -1.65 -12.03 12.81
N ILE A 55 -1.80 -12.30 11.51
CA ILE A 55 -1.21 -13.50 10.90
C ILE A 55 0.31 -13.48 10.98
N ALA A 56 0.94 -12.31 10.81
CA ALA A 56 2.38 -12.20 10.93
C ALA A 56 2.88 -12.41 12.36
N LEU A 57 2.27 -11.73 13.35
CA LEU A 57 2.77 -11.68 14.72
C LEU A 57 2.26 -12.82 15.62
N MET A 58 1.05 -13.32 15.40
CA MET A 58 0.39 -14.29 16.29
C MET A 58 0.37 -15.72 15.74
N HIS A 59 0.70 -15.91 14.47
CA HIS A 59 0.70 -17.24 13.84
C HIS A 59 2.04 -17.55 13.17
N ILE A 60 2.44 -16.85 12.11
CA ILE A 60 3.65 -17.20 11.34
C ILE A 60 4.93 -17.06 12.18
N LEU A 61 5.13 -15.93 12.88
CA LEU A 61 6.35 -15.73 13.69
C LEU A 61 6.48 -16.72 14.85
N PRO A 62 5.45 -16.93 15.69
CA PRO A 62 5.51 -17.93 16.75
C PRO A 62 5.74 -19.35 16.22
N GLU A 63 5.03 -19.74 15.15
CA GLU A 63 5.16 -21.08 14.55
C GLU A 63 6.58 -21.31 14.02
N THR A 64 7.10 -20.37 13.22
CA THR A 64 8.47 -20.46 12.70
C THR A 64 9.54 -20.40 13.80
N SER A 65 9.28 -19.69 14.90
CA SER A 65 10.17 -19.70 16.06
C SER A 65 10.17 -21.05 16.78
N SER A 66 9.01 -21.67 16.94
CA SER A 66 8.88 -23.00 17.54
C SER A 66 9.55 -24.06 16.67
N GLY A 67 9.27 -24.07 15.36
CA GLY A 67 9.92 -24.99 14.41
C GLY A 67 11.44 -24.81 14.36
N TYR A 68 11.94 -23.57 14.45
CA TYR A 68 13.39 -23.33 14.54
C TYR A 68 14.02 -23.86 15.83
N ASN A 69 13.33 -23.72 16.97
CA ASN A 69 13.81 -24.23 18.24
C ASN A 69 13.84 -25.77 18.23
N GLU A 70 12.82 -26.41 17.66
CA GLU A 70 12.78 -27.87 17.46
C GLU A 70 13.92 -28.33 16.54
N TYR A 71 14.10 -27.65 15.40
CA TYR A 71 15.21 -27.92 14.48
C TYR A 71 16.58 -27.82 15.15
N MET A 72 16.79 -26.83 16.04
CA MET A 72 18.05 -26.66 16.78
C MET A 72 18.25 -27.68 17.89
N GLN A 73 17.16 -28.20 18.47
CA GLN A 73 17.20 -29.25 19.49
C GLN A 73 17.30 -30.65 18.88
N SER A 74 17.04 -30.81 17.58
CA SER A 74 17.22 -32.08 16.88
C SER A 74 18.68 -32.55 17.01
N PRO A 75 18.93 -33.79 17.48
CA PRO A 75 20.28 -34.31 17.57
C PRO A 75 20.82 -34.52 16.15
N LYS A 76 21.57 -33.53 15.65
CA LYS A 76 22.32 -33.70 14.41
C LYS A 76 23.30 -34.84 14.63
N GLU A 77 23.07 -35.96 13.96
CA GLU A 77 24.00 -37.11 13.87
C GLU A 77 25.29 -36.70 13.13
N LEU A 78 26.04 -35.76 13.69
CA LEU A 78 27.43 -35.53 13.34
C LEU A 78 28.23 -35.73 14.61
N GLY A 79 28.76 -36.94 14.74
CA GLY A 79 29.50 -37.39 15.90
C GLY A 79 30.62 -36.41 16.27
N GLN A 80 30.54 -35.88 17.48
CA GLN A 80 31.72 -35.46 18.19
C GLN A 80 31.53 -35.78 19.66
N ASN A 81 32.30 -36.75 20.12
CA ASN A 81 32.62 -36.90 21.53
C ASN A 81 33.15 -35.55 22.02
N ALA A 82 32.36 -34.86 22.82
CA ALA A 82 32.80 -33.73 23.60
C ALA A 82 32.23 -33.92 25.00
N ASP A 83 32.96 -34.69 25.80
CA ASP A 83 32.99 -34.49 27.25
C ASP A 83 33.49 -33.06 27.50
N VAL A 84 32.58 -32.09 27.63
CA VAL A 84 32.89 -30.78 28.20
C VAL A 84 31.70 -30.32 29.02
N ASP A 85 32.03 -30.01 30.27
CA ASP A 85 31.27 -29.47 31.39
C ASP A 85 30.01 -28.66 31.05
N GLY A 86 28.99 -28.81 31.90
CA GLY A 86 27.69 -28.15 31.82
C GLY A 86 27.76 -26.64 31.83
N GLU A 87 27.99 -26.07 30.65
CA GLU A 87 27.86 -24.66 30.36
C GLU A 87 26.42 -24.39 29.91
N GLU A 88 25.74 -23.47 30.60
CA GLU A 88 24.37 -23.05 30.32
C GLU A 88 24.20 -22.85 28.81
N SER A 89 23.36 -23.67 28.17
CA SER A 89 22.99 -23.48 26.78
C SER A 89 22.30 -22.11 26.65
N GLY A 90 23.06 -21.09 26.25
CA GLY A 90 22.51 -19.78 25.93
C GLY A 90 21.40 -19.94 24.89
N GLU A 91 20.36 -19.10 24.99
CA GLU A 91 19.24 -19.18 24.04
C GLU A 91 19.76 -19.10 22.59
N PRO A 92 19.26 -19.96 21.68
CA PRO A 92 19.68 -19.97 20.29
C PRO A 92 19.43 -18.60 19.65
N PHE A 93 20.32 -18.19 18.75
CA PHE A 93 20.20 -16.93 18.02
C PHE A 93 18.79 -16.81 17.39
N PRO A 94 18.08 -15.67 17.53
CA PRO A 94 16.70 -15.53 17.06
C PRO A 94 16.63 -15.34 15.54
N LEU A 95 16.94 -16.41 14.80
CA LEU A 95 17.01 -16.41 13.34
C LEU A 95 15.66 -16.05 12.70
N PRO A 96 14.50 -16.59 13.12
CA PRO A 96 13.21 -16.26 12.49
C PRO A 96 12.87 -14.77 12.59
N HIS A 97 13.11 -14.15 13.76
CA HIS A 97 12.90 -12.72 13.97
C HIS A 97 13.85 -11.86 13.12
N THR A 98 15.10 -12.29 12.99
CA THR A 98 16.10 -11.61 12.13
C THR A 98 15.69 -11.67 10.67
N LEU A 99 15.22 -12.84 10.21
CA LEU A 99 14.76 -13.02 8.83
C LEU A 99 13.45 -12.28 8.57
N ALA A 100 12.55 -12.17 9.54
CA ALA A 100 11.38 -11.31 9.42
C ALA A 100 11.78 -9.83 9.30
N PHE A 101 12.78 -9.36 10.03
CA PHE A 101 13.31 -8.01 9.83
C PHE A 101 13.90 -7.83 8.42
N VAL A 102 14.65 -8.83 7.92
CA VAL A 102 15.17 -8.81 6.55
C VAL A 102 14.05 -8.77 5.52
N GLY A 103 12.98 -9.56 5.70
CA GLY A 103 11.81 -9.55 4.83
C GLY A 103 11.08 -8.20 4.84
N TYR A 104 10.91 -7.59 6.02
CA TYR A 104 10.37 -6.24 6.16
C TYR A 104 11.23 -5.21 5.41
N ALA A 105 12.54 -5.22 5.65
CA ALA A 105 13.48 -4.28 5.02
C ALA A 105 13.56 -4.48 3.49
N PHE A 106 13.41 -5.72 3.02
CA PHE A 106 13.39 -6.04 1.60
C PHE A 106 12.21 -5.37 0.89
N ILE A 107 10.99 -5.48 1.44
CA ILE A 107 9.82 -4.81 0.84
C ILE A 107 9.93 -3.29 0.98
N LEU A 108 10.43 -2.80 2.12
CA LEU A 108 10.71 -1.37 2.29
C LEU A 108 11.66 -0.83 1.22
N LEU A 109 12.74 -1.55 0.93
CA LEU A 109 13.69 -1.19 -0.13
C LEU A 109 12.98 -1.13 -1.49
N ILE A 110 12.14 -2.12 -1.80
CA ILE A 110 11.39 -2.13 -3.06
C ILE A 110 10.46 -0.92 -3.13
N ASP A 111 9.60 -0.72 -2.13
CA ASP A 111 8.64 0.37 -2.12
C ASP A 111 9.33 1.75 -2.11
N LYS A 112 10.14 2.03 -1.09
CA LYS A 112 10.68 3.37 -0.82
C LYS A 112 11.99 3.71 -1.51
N VAL A 113 12.77 2.73 -1.92
CA VAL A 113 14.06 3.02 -2.57
C VAL A 113 13.98 2.79 -4.06
N ILE A 114 13.36 1.69 -4.53
CA ILE A 114 13.26 1.42 -5.96
C ILE A 114 12.16 2.30 -6.57
N PHE A 115 10.92 2.23 -6.09
CA PHE A 115 9.79 2.89 -6.75
C PHE A 115 9.68 4.39 -6.44
N ASP A 116 9.96 4.82 -5.21
CA ASP A 116 9.99 6.25 -4.87
C ASP A 116 11.17 7.01 -5.51
N THR A 117 12.28 6.34 -5.85
CA THR A 117 13.38 7.00 -6.60
C THR A 117 13.03 7.15 -8.09
N HIS A 118 12.28 6.22 -8.67
CA HIS A 118 11.89 6.30 -10.08
C HIS A 118 10.83 7.37 -10.36
N SER A 119 10.02 7.77 -9.37
CA SER A 119 9.16 8.96 -9.48
C SER A 119 9.98 10.25 -9.44
N LEU A 120 11.14 10.26 -8.78
CA LEU A 120 12.04 11.42 -8.69
C LEU A 120 13.03 11.55 -9.86
N ILE A 121 13.46 10.43 -10.47
CA ILE A 121 14.47 10.41 -11.55
C ILE A 121 13.82 10.43 -12.96
N GLY A 122 12.51 10.19 -13.07
CA GLY A 122 11.77 10.22 -14.34
C GLY A 122 11.67 11.58 -15.03
N ASP A 123 11.92 12.69 -14.32
CA ASP A 123 11.78 14.06 -14.85
C ASP A 123 13.13 14.73 -15.14
N ASN A 124 13.95 14.09 -15.99
CA ASN A 124 15.09 14.76 -16.60
C ASN A 124 14.72 15.50 -17.90
N HIS A 125 13.54 16.12 -17.92
CA HIS A 125 13.22 17.21 -18.84
C HIS A 125 12.49 18.32 -18.09
N GLN A 126 13.16 19.47 -18.03
CA GLN A 126 12.70 20.76 -17.50
C GLN A 126 11.18 20.95 -17.59
N GLY A 127 10.48 20.73 -16.49
CA GLY A 127 9.05 20.97 -16.33
C GLY A 127 8.74 21.05 -14.85
N HIS A 128 8.07 22.11 -14.44
CA HIS A 128 7.83 22.44 -13.03
C HIS A 128 7.21 21.27 -12.25
N VAL A 129 7.81 20.92 -11.12
CA VAL A 129 7.22 20.02 -10.10
C VAL A 129 5.87 20.60 -9.70
N HIS A 130 4.79 19.98 -10.16
CA HIS A 130 3.43 20.33 -9.76
C HIS A 130 3.10 19.58 -8.47
N ASP A 131 3.00 20.33 -7.37
CA ASP A 131 2.57 19.83 -6.07
C ASP A 131 1.10 19.35 -6.17
N PRO A 132 0.78 18.09 -5.87
CA PRO A 132 -0.59 17.56 -5.92
C PRO A 132 -1.56 18.32 -5.01
N ALA A 133 -1.08 18.97 -3.94
CA ALA A 133 -1.89 19.84 -3.10
C ALA A 133 -2.30 21.14 -3.83
N ALA A 134 -1.43 21.67 -4.71
CA ALA A 134 -1.72 22.85 -5.50
C ALA A 134 -2.73 22.56 -6.63
N GLU A 135 -2.71 21.36 -7.17
CA GLU A 135 -3.66 20.92 -8.21
C GLU A 135 -5.07 20.66 -7.63
N LEU A 136 -5.15 20.00 -6.48
CA LEU A 136 -6.41 19.83 -5.72
C LEU A 136 -7.00 21.17 -5.26
N LEU A 137 -6.16 22.13 -4.88
CA LEU A 137 -6.60 23.48 -4.56
C LEU A 137 -7.13 24.19 -5.82
N ALA A 138 -6.43 24.11 -6.94
CA ALA A 138 -6.83 24.73 -8.19
C ALA A 138 -8.13 24.12 -8.76
N GLU A 139 -8.33 22.82 -8.64
CA GLU A 139 -9.53 22.12 -9.10
C GLU A 139 -10.75 22.47 -8.25
N ASN A 140 -10.62 22.50 -6.92
CA ASN A 140 -11.71 22.88 -6.02
C ASN A 140 -12.07 24.37 -6.15
N VAL A 141 -11.08 25.25 -6.35
CA VAL A 141 -11.29 26.68 -6.62
C VAL A 141 -12.01 26.88 -7.97
N ARG A 142 -11.63 26.13 -9.01
CA ARG A 142 -12.31 26.16 -10.32
C ARG A 142 -13.75 25.64 -10.26
N ALA A 143 -14.01 24.58 -9.50
CA ALA A 143 -15.36 24.05 -9.32
C ALA A 143 -16.29 25.08 -8.64
N HIS A 144 -15.78 25.81 -7.63
CA HIS A 144 -16.55 26.85 -6.94
C HIS A 144 -16.70 28.16 -7.73
N LEU A 145 -15.76 28.48 -8.63
CA LEU A 145 -15.89 29.61 -9.57
C LEU A 145 -16.94 29.33 -10.65
N ASN A 146 -16.95 28.12 -11.22
CA ASN A 146 -17.91 27.75 -12.26
C ASN A 146 -19.36 27.64 -11.75
N GLU A 147 -19.57 27.33 -10.46
CA GLU A 147 -20.92 27.29 -9.88
C GLU A 147 -21.54 28.69 -9.66
N LYS A 148 -20.75 29.77 -9.70
CA LYS A 148 -21.22 31.13 -9.34
C LYS A 148 -21.06 32.21 -10.40
N LEU A 149 -20.64 31.89 -11.62
CA LEU A 149 -20.37 32.89 -12.67
C LEU A 149 -21.47 32.98 -13.75
N ILE A 150 -22.61 33.62 -13.43
CA ILE A 150 -23.37 34.57 -14.31
C ILE A 150 -24.16 35.48 -13.33
N PRO A 151 -23.98 36.82 -13.29
CA PRO A 151 -24.05 37.71 -14.46
C PRO A 151 -22.88 38.68 -14.67
N ARG A 152 -22.72 39.06 -15.94
CA ARG A 152 -22.05 40.27 -16.39
C ARG A 152 -22.77 41.49 -15.81
N ASP A 153 -22.08 42.29 -15.04
CA ASP A 153 -21.83 43.70 -15.37
C ASP A 153 -21.05 44.39 -14.24
N SER A 154 -20.22 45.32 -14.67
CA SER A 154 -19.24 46.08 -13.91
C SER A 154 -19.86 46.84 -12.72
N HIS A 155 -19.50 46.45 -11.50
CA HIS A 155 -19.12 47.32 -10.37
C HIS A 155 -18.74 46.42 -9.19
N LEU A 156 -17.52 46.55 -8.66
CA LEU A 156 -17.06 45.74 -7.52
C LEU A 156 -17.85 46.10 -6.24
N ASP A 157 -18.75 45.20 -5.82
CA ASP A 157 -19.52 45.27 -4.59
C ASP A 157 -18.65 44.90 -3.36
N PRO A 158 -18.65 45.68 -2.27
CA PRO A 158 -18.02 45.35 -0.98
C PRO A 158 -18.35 43.95 -0.42
N ALA A 159 -19.46 43.34 -0.84
CA ALA A 159 -19.80 41.95 -0.51
C ALA A 159 -18.84 40.92 -1.14
N CYS A 160 -18.24 41.23 -2.30
CA CYS A 160 -17.30 40.35 -2.99
C CYS A 160 -15.94 40.31 -2.27
N ILE A 161 -15.50 41.47 -1.76
CA ILE A 161 -14.24 41.60 -0.98
C ILE A 161 -14.35 40.83 0.34
N ARG A 162 -15.47 41.00 1.06
CA ARG A 162 -15.74 40.29 2.32
C ARG A 162 -15.81 38.76 2.13
N LYS A 163 -16.22 38.33 0.94
CA LYS A 163 -16.33 36.91 0.55
C LYS A 163 -14.98 36.30 0.16
N ALA A 164 -14.04 37.10 -0.34
CA ALA A 164 -12.66 36.70 -0.57
C ALA A 164 -11.86 36.60 0.74
N GLU A 165 -12.10 37.49 1.70
CA GLU A 165 -11.48 37.41 3.05
C GLU A 165 -11.95 36.16 3.82
N LEU A 166 -13.25 35.83 3.76
CA LEU A 166 -13.80 34.59 4.32
C LEU A 166 -13.20 33.34 3.66
N LEU A 167 -12.92 33.40 2.35
CA LEU A 167 -12.29 32.30 1.62
C LEU A 167 -10.85 32.06 2.08
N ASP A 168 -10.07 33.12 2.35
CA ASP A 168 -8.70 33.01 2.88
C ASP A 168 -8.69 32.45 4.32
N GLU A 169 -9.67 32.81 5.13
CA GLU A 169 -9.81 32.30 6.50
C GLU A 169 -10.20 30.81 6.53
N ASP A 170 -11.11 30.37 5.65
CA ASP A 170 -11.52 28.96 5.52
C ASP A 170 -10.40 28.09 4.93
N ILE A 171 -9.62 28.60 3.96
CA ILE A 171 -8.42 27.91 3.43
C ILE A 171 -7.37 27.72 4.54
N ARG A 172 -7.17 28.73 5.40
CA ARG A 172 -6.28 28.63 6.57
C ARG A 172 -6.82 27.67 7.63
N ALA A 173 -8.12 27.50 7.75
CA ALA A 173 -8.73 26.55 8.68
C ALA A 173 -8.57 25.08 8.22
N TYR A 174 -8.56 24.83 6.90
CA TYR A 174 -8.53 23.48 6.33
C TYR A 174 -7.16 22.82 6.22
N LEU A 175 -6.07 23.60 6.14
CA LEU A 175 -4.72 23.06 6.09
C LEU A 175 -4.29 22.54 7.48
N SER A 176 -3.86 21.26 7.55
CA SER A 176 -3.33 20.69 8.78
C SER A 176 -2.06 21.44 9.21
N ARG A 177 -1.65 21.28 10.48
CA ARG A 177 -0.49 21.99 11.02
C ARG A 177 0.81 21.66 10.26
N ASN A 178 0.89 20.46 9.68
CA ASN A 178 2.03 20.00 8.89
C ASN A 178 2.01 20.58 7.47
N ASP A 179 0.83 20.75 6.86
CA ASP A 179 0.69 21.34 5.52
C ASP A 179 1.00 22.84 5.53
N LYS A 180 0.66 23.52 6.64
CA LYS A 180 1.07 24.92 6.87
C LYS A 180 2.59 25.05 6.96
N PHE A 181 3.28 24.03 7.44
CA PHE A 181 4.74 24.02 7.54
C PHE A 181 5.39 23.72 6.20
N SER A 182 4.88 22.75 5.42
CA SER A 182 5.40 22.42 4.09
C SER A 182 5.28 23.61 3.13
N VAL A 183 4.13 24.30 3.12
CA VAL A 183 3.93 25.50 2.30
C VAL A 183 4.89 26.63 2.69
N ARG A 184 5.09 26.86 4.00
CA ARG A 184 6.04 27.87 4.50
C ARG A 184 7.48 27.52 4.17
N MET A 185 7.85 26.26 4.32
CA MET A 185 9.19 25.77 4.02
C MET A 185 9.50 25.88 2.52
N HIS A 186 8.56 25.45 1.68
CA HIS A 186 8.68 25.54 0.23
C HIS A 186 8.84 27.00 -0.25
N TYR A 187 8.06 27.93 0.33
CA TYR A 187 8.18 29.34 0.01
C TYR A 187 9.51 29.95 0.48
N ALA A 188 9.99 29.58 1.67
CA ALA A 188 11.26 30.03 2.23
C ALA A 188 12.47 29.53 1.41
N LEU A 189 12.40 28.28 0.92
CA LEU A 189 13.43 27.71 0.04
C LEU A 189 13.50 28.42 -1.31
N LYS A 190 12.35 28.86 -1.85
CA LYS A 190 12.28 29.58 -3.12
C LYS A 190 12.73 31.05 -3.01
N HIS A 191 12.78 31.62 -1.80
CA HIS A 191 13.16 33.02 -1.55
C HIS A 191 14.16 33.17 -0.39
N PRO A 192 15.40 32.66 -0.52
CA PRO A 192 16.36 32.53 0.58
C PRO A 192 16.89 33.86 1.16
N ASN A 193 16.73 34.99 0.45
CA ASN A 193 17.24 36.31 0.87
C ASN A 193 16.17 37.31 1.34
N SER A 194 14.93 36.86 1.57
CA SER A 194 13.86 37.74 2.07
C SER A 194 14.04 38.00 3.57
N LYS A 195 14.63 39.16 3.91
CA LYS A 195 14.71 39.66 5.30
C LYS A 195 13.30 39.85 5.88
N LYS A 196 13.18 39.45 7.15
CA LYS A 196 11.99 39.14 7.95
C LYS A 196 10.90 40.22 8.14
N ASP A 197 10.93 41.38 7.48
CA ASP A 197 10.04 42.51 7.83
C ASP A 197 9.29 43.17 6.66
N ARG A 198 9.09 42.49 5.51
CA ARG A 198 8.44 43.09 4.33
C ARG A 198 7.16 42.40 3.85
N TYR A 199 6.52 41.61 4.70
CA TYR A 199 5.44 40.71 4.30
C TYR A 199 4.09 41.39 4.01
N SER A 200 3.90 42.67 4.35
CA SER A 200 2.61 43.36 4.17
C SER A 200 2.53 44.28 2.95
N LYS A 201 3.65 44.58 2.27
CA LYS A 201 3.68 45.64 1.23
C LYS A 201 3.99 45.16 -0.19
N SER A 202 4.57 43.97 -0.37
CA SER A 202 4.91 43.48 -1.73
C SER A 202 3.77 42.73 -2.40
N PHE A 203 2.89 42.08 -1.63
CA PHE A 203 1.79 41.29 -2.17
C PHE A 203 0.63 42.18 -2.68
N THR A 204 0.39 43.31 -2.03
CA THR A 204 -0.61 44.29 -2.48
C THR A 204 -0.19 45.00 -3.77
N GLN A 205 1.11 45.24 -3.99
CA GLN A 205 1.60 45.97 -5.16
C GLN A 205 1.62 45.13 -6.46
N GLU A 206 1.61 43.79 -6.38
CA GLU A 206 1.44 42.92 -7.56
C GLU A 206 -0.04 42.70 -7.93
N LEU A 207 -0.97 42.88 -6.98
CA LEU A 207 -2.41 42.78 -7.23
C LEU A 207 -3.00 44.06 -7.84
N ASP A 208 -2.44 45.24 -7.55
CA ASP A 208 -2.84 46.52 -8.15
C ASP A 208 -2.45 46.66 -9.64
N LYS A 209 -1.65 45.74 -10.20
CA LYS A 209 -1.29 45.74 -11.63
C LYS A 209 -2.28 45.00 -12.54
N LEU A 210 -3.34 44.40 -11.98
CA LEU A 210 -4.34 43.65 -12.74
C LEU A 210 -5.64 44.43 -13.02
N GLU A 211 -5.71 45.71 -12.65
CA GLU A 211 -6.80 46.60 -13.05
C GLU A 211 -6.30 47.60 -14.10
N GLU A 212 -6.34 47.26 -15.39
CA GLU A 212 -6.74 48.17 -16.49
C GLU A 212 -7.05 47.36 -17.78
N PRO A 213 -8.03 47.79 -18.60
CA PRO A 213 -8.56 46.99 -19.70
C PRO A 213 -7.89 47.29 -21.06
N SER A 214 -7.97 46.29 -21.96
CA SER A 214 -7.92 46.36 -23.44
C SER A 214 -6.70 45.76 -24.19
N SER A 215 -7.05 45.00 -25.23
CA SER A 215 -6.26 44.48 -26.37
C SER A 215 -5.54 43.12 -26.29
N ASP A 216 -5.25 42.54 -25.12
CA ASP A 216 -4.50 41.27 -25.06
C ASP A 216 -5.37 40.01 -24.87
N LEU A 217 -6.66 40.17 -24.56
CA LEU A 217 -7.58 39.03 -24.34
C LEU A 217 -7.94 38.29 -25.66
N ASP A 218 -8.02 39.00 -26.79
CA ASP A 218 -8.27 38.38 -28.10
C ASP A 218 -7.06 37.58 -28.63
N ARG A 219 -5.83 37.98 -28.27
CA ARG A 219 -4.62 37.22 -28.62
C ARG A 219 -4.45 35.95 -27.79
N LEU A 220 -4.96 35.93 -26.56
CA LEU A 220 -4.97 34.73 -25.72
C LEU A 220 -6.00 33.69 -26.18
N LEU A 221 -7.15 34.13 -26.69
CA LEU A 221 -8.18 33.24 -27.24
C LEU A 221 -7.75 32.59 -28.56
N LEU A 222 -6.89 33.25 -29.35
CA LEU A 222 -6.32 32.64 -30.56
C LEU A 222 -5.25 31.57 -30.27
N ASN A 223 -4.58 31.63 -29.12
CA ASN A 223 -3.64 30.59 -28.70
C ASN A 223 -4.35 29.36 -28.07
N GLU A 224 -5.64 29.46 -27.71
CA GLU A 224 -6.42 28.33 -27.21
C GLU A 224 -6.82 27.33 -28.32
N GLU A 225 -6.82 27.73 -29.59
CA GLU A 225 -7.09 26.78 -30.69
C GLU A 225 -5.84 25.97 -31.08
N GLU A 226 -4.63 26.53 -31.01
CA GLU A 226 -3.39 25.75 -31.20
C GLU A 226 -3.06 24.85 -30.00
N CYS A 227 -3.51 25.21 -28.78
CA CYS A 227 -3.34 24.36 -27.58
C CYS A 227 -4.38 23.22 -27.47
N LYS A 228 -5.18 22.97 -28.53
CA LYS A 228 -6.08 21.82 -28.61
C LYS A 228 -5.47 20.59 -29.31
N GLU A 229 -4.35 20.71 -30.03
CA GLU A 229 -3.75 19.57 -30.73
C GLU A 229 -2.60 18.86 -30.00
N THR A 230 -2.14 19.34 -28.84
CA THR A 230 -1.05 18.70 -28.09
C THR A 230 -1.41 18.23 -26.67
N LYS A 231 -2.69 18.14 -26.33
CA LYS A 231 -3.14 17.40 -25.14
C LYS A 231 -3.22 15.90 -25.42
N LYS A 232 -2.06 15.27 -25.66
CA LYS A 232 -1.90 13.86 -25.30
C LYS A 232 -1.88 13.80 -23.78
N SER A 233 -3.03 13.49 -23.19
CA SER A 233 -3.21 13.13 -21.77
C SER A 233 -2.02 12.29 -21.31
N ARG A 234 -1.15 12.87 -20.49
CA ARG A 234 -0.05 12.15 -19.86
C ARG A 234 -0.55 11.73 -18.48
N CYS A 235 -0.99 10.49 -18.41
CA CYS A 235 -1.52 9.85 -17.20
C CYS A 235 -0.42 9.82 -16.12
N SER A 236 -0.60 10.53 -15.00
CA SER A 236 0.19 10.26 -13.79
C SER A 236 -0.33 8.95 -13.20
N CYS A 237 0.24 7.81 -13.60
CA CYS A 237 -0.07 6.54 -12.95
C CYS A 237 0.34 6.65 -11.48
N SER A 238 -0.61 6.59 -10.54
CA SER A 238 -0.28 6.35 -9.14
C SER A 238 0.46 5.01 -9.08
N LEU A 239 1.75 5.00 -8.74
CA LEU A 239 2.53 3.77 -8.65
C LEU A 239 2.13 2.92 -7.43
N THR A 240 1.43 3.51 -6.45
CA THR A 240 1.02 2.87 -5.19
C THR A 240 0.34 1.50 -5.36
N PRO A 241 -0.66 1.30 -6.24
CA PRO A 241 -1.27 -0.03 -6.39
C PRO A 241 -0.32 -1.03 -7.05
N VAL A 242 0.59 -0.57 -7.91
CA VAL A 242 1.61 -1.42 -8.54
C VAL A 242 2.65 -1.84 -7.50
N VAL A 243 3.05 -0.94 -6.61
CA VAL A 243 3.93 -1.27 -5.49
C VAL A 243 3.27 -2.27 -4.55
N LEU A 244 2.02 -2.02 -4.14
CA LEU A 244 1.25 -2.95 -3.32
C LEU A 244 1.10 -4.32 -4.00
N MET A 245 0.88 -4.34 -5.32
CA MET A 245 0.84 -5.56 -6.12
C MET A 245 2.15 -6.34 -6.04
N ILE A 246 3.29 -5.66 -6.23
CA ILE A 246 4.61 -6.30 -6.16
C ILE A 246 4.87 -6.83 -4.77
N ALA A 247 4.62 -6.03 -3.73
CA ALA A 247 4.82 -6.42 -2.34
C ALA A 247 3.99 -7.67 -1.97
N LEU A 248 2.69 -7.67 -2.29
CA LEU A 248 1.80 -8.80 -2.03
C LEU A 248 2.16 -10.04 -2.88
N SER A 249 2.65 -9.86 -4.11
CA SER A 249 3.08 -10.96 -4.96
C SER A 249 4.38 -11.60 -4.46
N THR A 250 5.35 -10.80 -4.02
CA THR A 250 6.57 -11.31 -3.39
C THR A 250 6.24 -12.10 -2.12
N HIS A 251 5.40 -11.53 -1.24
CA HIS A 251 4.91 -12.23 -0.06
C HIS A 251 4.30 -13.60 -0.43
N ALA A 252 3.35 -13.59 -1.37
CA ALA A 252 2.64 -14.77 -1.85
C ALA A 252 3.57 -15.83 -2.45
N MET A 253 4.69 -15.42 -3.03
CA MET A 253 5.72 -16.31 -3.56
C MET A 253 6.53 -16.95 -2.44
N PHE A 254 6.95 -16.20 -1.41
CA PHE A 254 7.67 -16.76 -0.26
C PHE A 254 6.82 -17.75 0.53
N GLU A 255 5.56 -17.40 0.81
CA GLU A 255 4.57 -18.28 1.43
C GLU A 255 4.33 -19.55 0.59
N GLY A 256 4.24 -19.40 -0.74
CA GLY A 256 4.09 -20.53 -1.66
C GLY A 256 5.30 -21.46 -1.63
N ILE A 257 6.52 -20.91 -1.64
CA ILE A 257 7.76 -21.70 -1.57
C ILE A 257 7.78 -22.49 -0.25
N ALA A 258 7.53 -21.85 0.88
CA ALA A 258 7.47 -22.52 2.18
C ALA A 258 6.45 -23.68 2.17
N THR A 259 5.23 -23.44 1.70
CA THR A 259 4.20 -24.50 1.58
C THR A 259 4.62 -25.63 0.64
N GLY A 260 5.38 -25.32 -0.42
CA GLY A 260 5.92 -26.31 -1.35
C GLY A 260 7.01 -27.20 -0.75
N LEU A 261 7.72 -26.71 0.27
CA LEU A 261 8.79 -27.41 0.99
C LEU A 261 8.28 -28.33 2.11
N VAL A 262 7.04 -28.14 2.56
CA VAL A 262 6.46 -29.00 3.60
C VAL A 262 6.28 -30.43 3.10
N ASP A 263 6.88 -31.41 3.77
CA ASP A 263 6.86 -32.81 3.35
C ASP A 263 5.82 -33.67 4.10
N GLU A 264 5.16 -33.11 5.12
CA GLU A 264 4.13 -33.81 5.89
C GLU A 264 2.70 -33.37 5.48
N VAL A 265 1.81 -34.34 5.22
CA VAL A 265 0.44 -34.06 4.79
C VAL A 265 -0.36 -33.30 5.85
N SER A 266 -0.14 -33.59 7.14
CA SER A 266 -0.78 -32.91 8.27
C SER A 266 -0.42 -31.42 8.28
N GLN A 267 0.87 -31.11 8.17
CA GLN A 267 1.38 -29.73 8.10
C GLN A 267 0.84 -29.01 6.87
N VAL A 268 0.79 -29.66 5.69
CA VAL A 268 0.17 -29.08 4.50
C VAL A 268 -1.29 -28.67 4.77
N TRP A 269 -2.08 -29.46 5.51
CA TRP A 269 -3.45 -29.07 5.87
C TRP A 269 -3.51 -27.85 6.79
N THR A 270 -2.61 -27.75 7.77
CA THR A 270 -2.50 -26.58 8.65
C THR A 270 -2.18 -25.33 7.83
N TYR A 271 -1.18 -25.41 6.94
CA TYR A 271 -0.83 -24.32 6.02
C TYR A 271 -2.00 -23.95 5.11
N ILE A 272 -2.73 -24.92 4.55
CA ILE A 272 -3.92 -24.66 3.72
C ILE A 272 -4.93 -23.81 4.51
N ILE A 273 -5.27 -24.21 5.73
CA ILE A 273 -6.25 -23.51 6.58
C ILE A 273 -5.76 -22.09 6.90
N ALA A 274 -4.50 -21.96 7.33
CA ALA A 274 -3.88 -20.66 7.61
C ALA A 274 -3.94 -19.71 6.40
N ILE A 275 -3.54 -20.19 5.21
CA ILE A 275 -3.55 -19.43 3.97
C ILE A 275 -4.97 -19.03 3.59
N PHE A 276 -5.92 -19.95 3.70
CA PHE A 276 -7.32 -19.67 3.44
C PHE A 276 -7.88 -18.52 4.28
N LEU A 277 -7.38 -18.31 5.49
CA LEU A 277 -7.90 -17.30 6.41
C LEU A 277 -7.45 -15.89 6.07
N HIS A 278 -6.38 -15.73 5.29
CA HIS A 278 -5.82 -14.42 5.01
C HIS A 278 -5.52 -14.15 3.51
N LYS A 279 -5.56 -15.15 2.63
CA LYS A 279 -5.33 -14.96 1.18
C LYS A 279 -6.41 -14.12 0.50
N TRP A 280 -7.66 -14.34 0.88
CA TRP A 280 -8.78 -13.56 0.37
C TRP A 280 -8.71 -12.10 0.83
N ALA A 281 -8.25 -11.86 2.07
CA ALA A 281 -8.08 -10.53 2.63
C ALA A 281 -7.00 -9.76 1.87
N ALA A 282 -5.93 -10.46 1.46
CA ALA A 282 -4.88 -9.91 0.61
C ALA A 282 -5.35 -9.55 -0.79
N ALA A 283 -6.01 -10.48 -1.47
CA ALA A 283 -6.52 -10.20 -2.81
C ALA A 283 -7.57 -9.08 -2.78
N MET A 284 -8.44 -9.07 -1.76
CA MET A 284 -9.45 -8.03 -1.59
C MET A 284 -8.80 -6.65 -1.37
N SER A 285 -7.79 -6.54 -0.49
CA SER A 285 -7.06 -5.29 -0.26
C SER A 285 -6.44 -4.74 -1.55
N LEU A 286 -5.81 -5.62 -2.33
CA LEU A 286 -5.27 -5.30 -3.64
C LEU A 286 -6.36 -4.86 -4.63
N GLY A 287 -7.46 -5.60 -4.70
CA GLY A 287 -8.62 -5.29 -5.54
C GLY A 287 -9.24 -3.93 -5.20
N ILE A 288 -9.32 -3.59 -3.90
CA ILE A 288 -9.77 -2.28 -3.41
C ILE A 288 -8.83 -1.18 -3.89
N SER A 289 -7.52 -1.35 -3.70
CA SER A 289 -6.51 -0.39 -4.16
C SER A 289 -6.60 -0.16 -5.68
N MET A 290 -6.73 -1.23 -6.46
CA MET A 290 -6.90 -1.13 -7.92
C MET A 290 -8.21 -0.43 -8.31
N SER A 291 -9.32 -0.75 -7.63
CA SER A 291 -10.63 -0.16 -7.92
C SER A 291 -10.68 1.36 -7.71
N ARG A 292 -9.87 1.87 -6.77
CA ARG A 292 -9.80 3.29 -6.43
C ARG A 292 -8.94 4.07 -7.42
N ASN A 293 -7.85 3.47 -7.87
CA ASN A 293 -6.80 4.12 -8.66
C ASN A 293 -6.92 3.91 -10.18
N PHE A 294 -7.52 2.80 -10.64
CA PHE A 294 -7.65 2.44 -12.05
C PHE A 294 -9.11 2.25 -12.49
N LYS A 295 -9.96 3.27 -12.28
CA LYS A 295 -11.41 3.18 -12.57
C LYS A 295 -11.73 2.91 -14.04
N ASP A 296 -10.96 3.52 -14.94
CA ASP A 296 -11.18 3.44 -16.39
C ASP A 296 -10.33 2.35 -17.07
N GLU A 297 -9.28 1.86 -16.41
CA GLU A 297 -8.35 0.84 -16.92
C GLU A 297 -8.64 -0.56 -16.37
N LYS A 298 -9.85 -1.07 -16.63
CA LYS A 298 -10.27 -2.39 -16.15
C LYS A 298 -9.34 -3.52 -16.62
N CYS A 299 -8.78 -3.42 -17.83
CA CYS A 299 -7.86 -4.42 -18.37
C CYS A 299 -6.60 -4.54 -17.49
N THR A 300 -5.95 -3.40 -17.20
CA THR A 300 -4.78 -3.32 -16.32
C THR A 300 -5.05 -3.94 -14.96
N MET A 301 -6.18 -3.58 -14.34
CA MET A 301 -6.60 -4.15 -13.06
C MET A 301 -6.73 -5.69 -13.09
N TYR A 302 -7.41 -6.25 -14.10
CA TYR A 302 -7.57 -7.71 -14.21
C TYR A 302 -6.23 -8.41 -14.45
N ILE A 303 -5.35 -7.86 -15.29
CA ILE A 303 -4.00 -8.40 -15.53
C ILE A 303 -3.19 -8.41 -14.24
N LEU A 304 -3.22 -7.31 -13.49
CA LEU A 304 -2.53 -7.19 -12.21
C LEU A 304 -3.06 -8.25 -11.23
N ILE A 305 -4.38 -8.34 -11.01
CA ILE A 305 -4.97 -9.36 -10.11
C ILE A 305 -4.59 -10.79 -10.54
N LEU A 306 -4.51 -11.08 -11.85
CA LEU A 306 -4.04 -12.36 -12.35
C LEU A 306 -2.60 -12.65 -11.96
N ILE A 307 -1.69 -11.67 -12.10
CA ILE A 307 -0.28 -11.81 -11.71
C ILE A 307 -0.19 -12.18 -10.22
N PHE A 308 -0.92 -11.48 -9.34
CA PHE A 308 -0.99 -11.83 -7.92
C PHE A 308 -1.53 -13.24 -7.68
N ALA A 309 -2.61 -13.62 -8.35
CA ALA A 309 -3.23 -14.93 -8.17
C ALA A 309 -2.29 -16.09 -8.56
N PHE A 310 -1.41 -15.89 -9.54
CA PHE A 310 -0.41 -16.88 -9.94
C PHE A 310 0.83 -16.93 -9.05
N ALA A 311 1.08 -15.93 -8.19
CA ALA A 311 2.28 -15.88 -7.37
C ALA A 311 2.41 -17.06 -6.40
N THR A 312 1.33 -17.46 -5.70
CA THR A 312 1.35 -18.62 -4.79
C THR A 312 1.45 -19.96 -5.51
N PRO A 313 0.65 -20.24 -6.57
CA PRO A 313 0.87 -21.40 -7.43
C PRO A 313 2.32 -21.54 -7.88
N LEU A 314 2.93 -20.44 -8.35
CA LEU A 314 4.32 -20.43 -8.79
C LEU A 314 5.27 -20.73 -7.63
N GLY A 315 5.06 -20.11 -6.46
CA GLY A 315 5.85 -20.38 -5.26
C GLY A 315 5.80 -21.84 -4.83
N VAL A 316 4.61 -22.44 -4.77
CA VAL A 316 4.43 -23.87 -4.41
C VAL A 316 5.15 -24.77 -5.39
N LEU A 317 5.02 -24.51 -6.69
CA LEU A 317 5.72 -25.28 -7.72
C LEU A 317 7.24 -25.17 -7.58
N LEU A 318 7.76 -23.98 -7.29
CA LEU A 318 9.18 -23.79 -7.02
C LEU A 318 9.62 -24.55 -5.76
N GLY A 319 8.88 -24.47 -4.66
CA GLY A 319 9.16 -25.23 -3.45
C GLY A 319 9.17 -26.73 -3.69
N MET A 320 8.22 -27.24 -4.48
CA MET A 320 8.17 -28.65 -4.89
C MET A 320 9.33 -29.08 -5.79
N ILE A 321 9.93 -28.17 -6.58
CA ILE A 321 11.10 -28.49 -7.42
C ILE A 321 12.38 -28.52 -6.57
N VAL A 322 12.45 -27.72 -5.52
CA VAL A 322 13.58 -27.67 -4.57
C VAL A 322 13.47 -28.82 -3.53
N GLU A 323 12.82 -29.93 -3.91
CA GLU A 323 12.66 -31.16 -3.12
C GLU A 323 14.05 -31.68 -2.69
N GLY A 324 14.28 -31.74 -1.37
CA GLY A 324 15.58 -32.05 -0.77
C GLY A 324 16.30 -30.88 -0.07
N SER A 325 15.68 -29.70 0.00
CA SER A 325 16.16 -28.63 0.89
C SER A 325 15.72 -28.89 2.34
N SER A 326 16.61 -28.56 3.27
CA SER A 326 16.43 -28.83 4.70
C SER A 326 15.25 -28.04 5.27
N GLU A 327 14.62 -28.54 6.33
CA GLU A 327 13.62 -27.87 7.19
C GLU A 327 13.94 -26.39 7.48
N ILE A 328 15.24 -26.03 7.49
CA ILE A 328 15.72 -24.65 7.59
C ILE A 328 15.24 -23.74 6.44
N ALA A 329 15.06 -24.24 5.22
CA ALA A 329 14.62 -23.48 4.06
C ALA A 329 13.16 -23.06 4.21
N GLU A 330 12.30 -23.95 4.71
CA GLU A 330 10.92 -23.62 5.10
C GLU A 330 10.93 -22.49 6.14
N ILE A 331 11.69 -22.65 7.22
CA ILE A 331 11.84 -21.63 8.27
C ILE A 331 12.28 -20.29 7.67
N ILE A 332 13.25 -20.30 6.73
CA ILE A 332 13.74 -19.07 6.09
C ILE A 332 12.62 -18.37 5.30
N PHE A 333 11.94 -19.09 4.41
CA PHE A 333 10.91 -18.49 3.56
C PHE A 333 9.67 -18.06 4.35
N SER A 334 9.23 -18.85 5.33
CA SER A 334 8.13 -18.48 6.23
C SER A 334 8.47 -17.25 7.08
N SER A 335 9.71 -17.14 7.59
CA SER A 335 10.16 -15.97 8.35
C SER A 335 10.21 -14.71 7.47
N LEU A 336 10.75 -14.81 6.25
CA LEU A 336 10.74 -13.71 5.28
C LEU A 336 9.31 -13.28 4.95
N ALA A 337 8.40 -14.23 4.72
CA ALA A 337 6.99 -13.97 4.46
C ALA A 337 6.32 -13.21 5.63
N ALA A 338 6.58 -13.60 6.88
CA ALA A 338 6.08 -12.87 8.05
C ALA A 338 6.53 -11.39 8.05
N GLY A 339 7.82 -11.16 7.77
CA GLY A 339 8.39 -9.82 7.64
C GLY A 339 7.71 -8.96 6.60
N THR A 340 7.45 -9.53 5.42
CA THR A 340 6.72 -8.83 4.34
C THR A 340 5.29 -8.47 4.76
N PHE A 341 4.59 -9.31 5.53
CA PHE A 341 3.25 -8.96 6.03
C PHE A 341 3.25 -7.86 7.08
N ILE A 342 4.26 -7.83 7.96
CA ILE A 342 4.41 -6.70 8.90
C ILE A 342 4.52 -5.39 8.11
N TYR A 343 5.33 -5.38 7.05
CA TYR A 343 5.46 -4.19 6.20
C TYR A 343 4.12 -3.80 5.56
N ILE A 344 3.46 -4.75 4.88
CA ILE A 344 2.21 -4.48 4.15
C ILE A 344 1.11 -4.04 5.13
N ALA A 345 1.02 -4.64 6.32
CA ALA A 345 0.07 -4.23 7.33
C ALA A 345 0.36 -2.80 7.83
N CYS A 346 1.57 -2.56 8.34
CA CYS A 346 1.90 -1.32 9.03
C CYS A 346 2.08 -0.13 8.10
N SER A 347 2.71 -0.32 6.93
CA SER A 347 3.13 0.77 6.05
C SER A 347 2.16 1.01 4.89
N GLU A 348 1.48 -0.03 4.38
CA GLU A 348 0.58 0.10 3.24
C GLU A 348 -0.88 0.19 3.68
N VAL A 349 -1.39 -0.82 4.38
CA VAL A 349 -2.84 -0.93 4.64
C VAL A 349 -3.29 -0.04 5.79
N ILE A 350 -2.64 -0.10 6.96
CA ILE A 350 -3.03 0.65 8.15
C ILE A 350 -2.84 2.15 7.92
N VAL A 351 -1.69 2.56 7.39
CA VAL A 351 -1.40 3.98 7.12
C VAL A 351 -2.38 4.55 6.11
N GLU A 352 -2.62 3.89 4.99
CA GLU A 352 -3.58 4.36 3.97
C GLU A 352 -4.99 4.51 4.55
N GLU A 353 -5.48 3.51 5.29
CA GLU A 353 -6.87 3.54 5.75
C GLU A 353 -7.11 4.46 6.95
N PHE A 354 -6.17 4.59 7.88
CA PHE A 354 -6.34 5.44 9.07
C PHE A 354 -5.92 6.90 8.85
N SER A 355 -5.22 7.20 7.75
CA SER A 355 -4.94 8.59 7.33
C SER A 355 -6.20 9.35 6.92
N ILE A 356 -7.24 8.65 6.45
CA ILE A 356 -8.52 9.26 6.06
C ILE A 356 -9.38 9.50 7.32
N PRO A 357 -9.76 10.75 7.66
CA PRO A 357 -10.40 11.05 8.94
C PRO A 357 -11.86 10.57 9.09
N LYS A 358 -12.46 9.97 8.05
CA LYS A 358 -13.86 9.52 8.04
C LYS A 358 -14.00 8.09 8.61
N PHE A 359 -15.03 7.87 9.43
CA PHE A 359 -15.42 6.55 9.98
C PHE A 359 -14.30 5.77 10.71
N LYS A 360 -13.45 6.46 11.49
CA LYS A 360 -12.33 5.83 12.22
C LYS A 360 -12.74 4.70 13.17
N TRP A 361 -13.84 4.88 13.92
CA TRP A 361 -14.29 3.89 14.88
C TRP A 361 -14.78 2.58 14.22
N PRO A 362 -15.66 2.59 13.20
CA PRO A 362 -15.99 1.38 12.45
C PRO A 362 -14.77 0.68 11.83
N LYS A 363 -13.83 1.45 11.28
CA LYS A 363 -12.56 0.90 10.77
C LYS A 363 -11.75 0.21 11.87
N MET A 364 -11.65 0.83 13.04
CA MET A 364 -10.98 0.25 14.21
C MET A 364 -11.66 -1.04 14.69
N PHE A 365 -12.99 -1.07 14.79
CA PHE A 365 -13.71 -2.28 15.16
C PHE A 365 -13.50 -3.41 14.14
N ALA A 366 -13.52 -3.09 12.85
CA ALA A 366 -13.27 -4.07 11.79
C ALA A 366 -11.82 -4.58 11.82
N PHE A 367 -10.85 -3.70 12.06
CA PHE A 367 -9.45 -4.05 12.27
C PHE A 367 -9.27 -5.01 13.46
N LEU A 368 -9.82 -4.67 14.63
CA LEU A 368 -9.76 -5.53 15.82
C LEU A 368 -10.48 -6.86 15.61
N PHE A 369 -11.60 -6.85 14.89
CA PHE A 369 -12.31 -8.08 14.55
C PHE A 369 -11.46 -8.98 13.63
N GLY A 370 -10.80 -8.43 12.61
CA GLY A 370 -9.89 -9.17 11.75
C GLY A 370 -8.71 -9.77 12.52
N ALA A 371 -8.10 -8.99 13.42
CA ALA A 371 -7.04 -9.50 14.29
C ALA A 371 -7.55 -10.60 15.23
N GLY A 372 -8.77 -10.44 15.78
CA GLY A 372 -9.41 -11.42 16.65
C GLY A 372 -9.72 -12.75 15.96
N VAL A 373 -10.12 -12.72 14.67
CA VAL A 373 -10.34 -13.94 13.88
C VAL A 373 -9.04 -14.76 13.79
N ILE A 374 -7.91 -14.11 13.51
CA ILE A 374 -6.62 -14.82 13.44
C ILE A 374 -6.15 -15.27 14.82
N ALA A 375 -6.28 -14.41 15.84
CA ALA A 375 -5.93 -14.78 17.22
C ALA A 375 -6.72 -15.99 17.73
N SER A 376 -7.96 -16.18 17.28
CA SER A 376 -8.76 -17.35 17.66
C SER A 376 -8.24 -18.68 17.11
N LEU A 377 -7.49 -18.66 16.00
CA LEU A 377 -6.86 -19.85 15.43
C LEU A 377 -5.68 -20.32 16.25
N ALA A 378 -4.89 -19.36 16.76
CA ALA A 378 -3.79 -19.65 17.68
C ALA A 378 -4.26 -20.26 19.03
N LEU A 379 -5.58 -20.27 19.30
CA LEU A 379 -6.16 -20.98 20.46
C LEU A 379 -6.68 -22.38 20.11
N LEU A 380 -6.80 -22.69 18.81
CA LEU A 380 -7.30 -23.97 18.30
C LEU A 380 -6.19 -24.92 17.85
N GLU A 381 -5.03 -24.35 17.51
CA GLU A 381 -3.73 -25.03 17.36
C GLU A 381 -3.14 -25.38 18.73
#